data_AF-Q22568-F1
#
_entry.id   AF-Q22568-F1
#
_cell.length_a   1.000
_cell.length_b   1.000
_cell.length_c   1.000
_cell.angle_alpha   90.00
_cell.angle_beta   90.00
_cell.angle_gamma   90.00
#
_symmetry.space_group_name_H-M   'P 1'
#
loop_
_entity.id
_entity.type
_entity.pdbx_description
1 polymer ?
#
loop_
_entity_poly.entity_id
_entity_poly.type
_entity_poly.pdbx_seq_one_letter_code
_entity_poly.pdbx_strand_id
1 'polypeptide(L)'
;MWTSWISLLFSFCYSIPSVALYGITIYTILRCRKTFDSSFFNLFVYDGFMNLFTYFVGLFMLRLTSITCFDCLMVPVYMFFDNNFPMNFFTAMSYHMAYVQYSTTALISVNRLSVLWNYKTFEPIWRKFTWFIMFVVFAFPFADTHRCFKYSTKVTYDSESDSYSFATEMPIPDTFIYLIPFMVVVSVSSVLVNVTSFVSLRHLKTQKRGKVEKNFISIMAITCAVQLLGCVLSVARVYFSANRIAATLASFLPFVSDGLTLVQPWLLVVFSSTMRRRIKQVLGYQQGSQGTFVIVRSVTN
;
A
#
# COMPACT_ATOMS: atom_id res chain seq x y z
N MET A 1 26.37 11.16 -3.68
CA MET A 1 25.58 12.08 -2.84
C MET A 1 24.53 12.94 -3.56
N TRP A 2 24.85 13.77 -4.59
CA TRP A 2 23.85 14.64 -5.26
C TRP A 2 22.63 13.91 -5.84
N THR A 3 22.86 12.74 -6.44
CA THR A 3 21.81 11.86 -6.97
C THR A 3 20.84 11.39 -5.87
N SER A 4 21.35 11.05 -4.69
CA SER A 4 20.55 10.65 -3.53
C SER A 4 19.68 11.79 -3.01
N TRP A 5 20.22 13.03 -2.95
CA TRP A 5 19.45 14.21 -2.57
C TRP A 5 18.33 14.53 -3.56
N ILE A 6 18.62 14.48 -4.86
CA ILE A 6 17.61 14.70 -5.91
C ILE A 6 16.51 13.62 -5.82
N SER A 7 16.91 12.36 -5.63
CA SER A 7 15.99 11.24 -5.44
C SER A 7 15.09 11.42 -4.21
N LEU A 8 15.66 11.89 -3.08
CA LEU A 8 14.90 12.16 -1.86
C LEU A 8 13.94 13.34 -2.04
N LEU A 9 14.38 14.45 -2.64
CA LEU A 9 13.54 15.62 -2.90
C LEU A 9 12.39 15.25 -3.83
N PHE A 10 12.67 14.52 -4.91
CA PHE A 10 11.64 13.99 -5.81
C PHE A 10 10.66 13.09 -5.05
N SER A 11 11.17 12.25 -4.15
CA SER A 11 10.34 11.42 -3.28
C SER A 11 9.41 12.24 -2.40
N PHE A 12 9.92 13.26 -1.71
CA PHE A 12 9.14 14.13 -0.83
C PHE A 12 8.08 14.94 -1.57
N CYS A 13 8.34 15.37 -2.80
CA CYS A 13 7.37 16.09 -3.63
C CYS A 13 6.06 15.31 -3.82
N TYR A 14 6.12 13.98 -3.99
CA TYR A 14 4.90 13.17 -4.11
C TYR A 14 4.50 12.52 -2.78
N SER A 15 5.43 12.20 -1.88
CA SER A 15 5.13 11.42 -0.69
C SER A 15 4.46 12.25 0.41
N ILE A 16 4.89 13.49 0.65
CA ILE A 16 4.29 14.36 1.67
C ILE A 16 2.81 14.64 1.34
N PRO A 17 2.45 15.06 0.10
CA PRO A 17 1.04 15.20 -0.27
C PRO A 17 0.25 13.89 -0.15
N SER A 18 0.87 12.76 -0.48
CA SER A 18 0.20 11.45 -0.41
C SER A 18 -0.08 10.99 1.01
N VAL A 19 0.88 11.16 1.93
CA VAL A 19 0.73 10.86 3.36
C VAL A 19 -0.34 11.77 3.98
N ALA A 20 -0.31 13.06 3.66
CA ALA A 20 -1.35 14.00 4.09
C ALA A 20 -2.74 13.59 3.57
N LEU A 21 -2.84 13.20 2.30
CA LEU A 21 -4.09 12.73 1.69
C LEU A 21 -4.57 11.41 2.33
N TYR A 22 -3.66 10.50 2.68
CA TYR A 22 -3.98 9.31 3.45
C TYR A 22 -4.59 9.65 4.80
N GLY A 23 -3.96 10.54 5.56
CA GLY A 23 -4.47 11.02 6.84
C GLY A 23 -5.86 11.61 6.71
N ILE A 24 -6.07 12.49 5.72
CA ILE A 24 -7.37 13.13 5.46
C ILE A 24 -8.43 12.11 5.04
N THR A 25 -8.09 11.15 4.17
CA THR A 25 -9.04 10.12 3.69
C THR A 25 -9.44 9.17 4.81
N ILE A 26 -8.49 8.65 5.59
CA ILE A 26 -8.76 7.82 6.77
C ILE A 26 -9.60 8.60 7.78
N TYR A 27 -9.21 9.83 8.12
CA TYR A 27 -9.98 10.68 9.03
C TYR A 27 -11.41 10.92 8.54
N THR A 28 -11.59 11.18 7.24
CA THR A 28 -12.91 11.38 6.63
C THR A 28 -13.76 10.11 6.70
N ILE A 29 -13.18 8.93 6.45
CA ILE A 29 -13.88 7.65 6.58
C ILE A 29 -14.32 7.42 8.04
N LEU A 30 -13.41 7.64 9.00
CA LEU A 30 -13.67 7.46 10.42
C LEU A 30 -14.69 8.47 10.97
N ARG A 31 -14.67 9.72 10.51
CA ARG A 31 -15.63 10.76 10.92
C ARG A 31 -17.00 10.56 10.27
N CYS A 32 -17.04 10.09 9.02
CA CYS A 32 -18.27 9.87 8.26
C CYS A 32 -18.65 8.37 8.17
N ARG A 33 -18.44 7.58 9.23
CA ARG A 33 -18.72 6.12 9.26
C ARG A 33 -20.08 5.73 8.71
N LYS A 34 -21.14 6.50 9.01
CA LYS A 34 -22.51 6.25 8.49
C LYS A 34 -22.60 6.29 6.96
N THR A 35 -21.77 7.08 6.27
CA THR A 35 -21.74 7.16 4.81
C THR A 35 -20.82 6.10 4.19
N PHE A 36 -19.79 5.69 4.93
CA PHE A 36 -18.74 4.78 4.47
C PHE A 36 -18.79 3.45 5.23
N ASP A 37 -19.99 2.89 5.39
CA ASP A 37 -20.23 1.68 6.19
C ASP A 37 -20.00 0.36 5.42
N SER A 38 -19.31 0.43 4.28
CA SER A 38 -19.04 -0.75 3.44
C SER A 38 -17.78 -1.47 3.89
N SER A 39 -17.73 -2.79 3.70
CA SER A 39 -16.55 -3.62 3.91
C SER A 39 -15.30 -3.09 3.20
N PHE A 40 -15.47 -2.44 2.04
CA PHE A 40 -14.39 -1.79 1.29
C PHE A 40 -13.64 -0.76 2.12
N PHE A 41 -14.38 0.14 2.79
CA PHE A 41 -13.77 1.25 3.50
C PHE A 41 -13.08 0.79 4.78
N ASN A 42 -13.58 -0.27 5.42
CA ASN A 42 -12.88 -0.91 6.54
C ASN A 42 -11.54 -1.49 6.07
N LEU A 43 -11.54 -2.26 4.99
CA LEU A 43 -10.30 -2.79 4.40
C LEU A 43 -9.35 -1.68 3.96
N PHE A 44 -9.85 -0.61 3.35
CA PHE A 44 -9.06 0.55 2.94
C PHE A 44 -8.38 1.23 4.13
N VAL A 45 -9.05 1.35 5.27
CA VAL A 45 -8.45 1.94 6.48
C VAL A 45 -7.33 1.05 7.03
N TYR A 46 -7.55 -0.27 7.10
CA TYR A 46 -6.50 -1.20 7.54
C TYR A 46 -5.30 -1.23 6.59
N ASP A 47 -5.57 -1.32 5.29
CA ASP A 47 -4.54 -1.24 4.24
C ASP A 47 -3.78 0.08 4.32
N GLY A 48 -4.47 1.20 4.57
CA GLY A 48 -3.85 2.50 4.74
C GLY A 48 -2.90 2.59 5.92
N PHE A 49 -3.23 2.01 7.07
CA PHE A 49 -2.29 1.93 8.20
C PHE A 49 -1.05 1.10 7.86
N MET A 50 -1.24 -0.05 7.20
CA MET A 50 -0.13 -0.91 6.77
C MET A 50 0.76 -0.20 5.75
N ASN A 51 0.17 0.48 4.76
CA ASN A 51 0.92 1.22 3.75
C ASN A 51 1.69 2.41 4.32
N LEU A 52 1.10 3.14 5.29
CA LEU A 52 1.82 4.20 5.99
C LEU A 52 3.01 3.63 6.78
N PHE A 53 2.82 2.50 7.47
CA PHE A 53 3.90 1.82 8.17
C PHE A 53 5.02 1.38 7.20
N THR A 54 4.68 0.73 6.08
CA THR A 54 5.64 0.39 5.02
C THR A 54 6.40 1.60 4.53
N TYR A 55 5.70 2.71 4.25
CA TYR A 55 6.33 3.94 3.76
C TYR A 55 7.34 4.48 4.77
N PHE A 56 6.99 4.55 6.06
CA PHE A 56 7.91 5.05 7.08
C PHE A 56 9.11 4.12 7.30
N VAL A 57 8.90 2.81 7.29
CA VAL A 57 9.99 1.81 7.35
C VAL A 57 10.92 1.98 6.14
N GLY A 58 10.37 2.10 4.92
CA GLY A 58 11.15 2.30 3.71
C GLY A 58 11.88 3.64 3.67
N LEU A 59 11.25 4.72 4.16
CA LEU A 59 11.87 6.03 4.29
C LEU A 59 13.09 5.97 5.22
N PHE A 60 12.95 5.33 6.38
CA PHE A 60 14.04 5.16 7.34
C PHE A 60 15.16 4.24 6.81
N MET A 61 14.80 3.05 6.30
CA MET A 61 15.78 2.03 5.90
C MET A 61 16.53 2.35 4.61
N LEU A 62 15.86 2.96 3.62
CA LEU A 62 16.40 3.08 2.26
C LEU A 62 16.75 4.51 1.86
N ARG A 63 15.92 5.49 2.23
CA ARG A 63 16.06 6.87 1.73
C ARG A 63 16.91 7.72 2.64
N LEU A 64 16.58 7.77 3.93
CA LEU A 64 17.32 8.58 4.89
C LEU A 64 18.77 8.08 5.04
N THR A 65 19.00 6.77 4.97
CA THR A 65 20.35 6.18 4.96
C THR A 65 21.17 6.62 3.74
N SER A 66 20.56 6.64 2.55
CA SER A 66 21.24 7.01 1.29
C SER A 66 21.74 8.46 1.21
N ILE A 67 21.25 9.34 2.10
CA ILE A 67 21.71 10.74 2.22
C ILE A 67 22.53 11.00 3.47
N THR A 68 22.65 10.00 4.37
CA THR A 68 23.40 10.15 5.60
C THR A 68 24.87 9.87 5.28
N CYS A 69 25.65 10.93 5.18
CA CYS A 69 27.10 10.93 5.12
C CYS A 69 27.74 10.64 6.49
N PHE A 70 29.05 10.43 6.55
CA PHE A 70 29.77 10.12 7.79
C PHE A 70 29.57 11.16 8.92
N ASP A 71 29.47 12.45 8.57
CA ASP A 71 29.31 13.58 9.51
C ASP A 71 27.90 14.18 9.50
N CYS A 72 26.92 13.46 8.95
CA CYS A 72 25.56 13.98 8.80
C CYS A 72 24.79 13.96 10.14
N LEU A 73 23.84 14.90 10.31
CA LEU A 73 23.02 15.07 11.53
C LEU A 73 22.29 13.79 11.97
N MET A 74 21.98 12.89 11.04
CA MET A 74 21.25 11.63 11.30
C MET A 74 22.15 10.47 11.74
N VAL A 75 23.47 10.60 11.68
CA VAL A 75 24.40 9.52 12.08
C VAL A 75 24.22 9.08 13.53
N PRO A 76 24.10 9.98 14.53
CA PRO A 76 23.85 9.57 15.90
C PRO A 76 22.55 8.79 16.06
N VAL A 77 21.54 9.07 15.25
CA VAL A 77 20.28 8.30 15.24
C VAL A 77 20.56 6.88 14.75
N TYR A 78 21.21 6.70 13.60
CA TYR A 78 21.52 5.35 13.10
C TYR A 78 22.44 4.56 14.03
N MET A 79 23.47 5.18 14.61
CA MET A 79 24.33 4.52 15.59
C MET A 79 23.57 4.18 16.88
N PHE A 80 22.65 5.04 17.33
CA PHE A 80 21.79 4.72 18.46
C PHE A 80 20.89 3.51 18.15
N PHE A 81 20.30 3.47 16.95
CA PHE A 81 19.46 2.36 16.51
C PHE A 81 20.29 1.08 16.39
N ASP A 82 21.45 1.10 15.72
CA ASP A 82 22.33 -0.06 15.55
C ASP A 82 22.73 -0.69 16.91
N ASN A 83 22.98 0.15 17.93
CA ASN A 83 23.36 -0.31 19.27
C ASN A 83 22.19 -0.72 20.18
N ASN A 84 21.02 -0.07 20.06
CA ASN A 84 19.94 -0.21 21.05
C ASN A 84 18.68 -0.92 20.54
N PHE A 85 18.51 -1.03 19.23
CA PHE A 85 17.29 -1.54 18.64
C PHE A 85 17.61 -2.75 17.74
N PRO A 86 16.75 -3.79 17.71
CA PRO A 86 16.99 -4.93 16.85
C PRO A 86 16.93 -4.51 15.37
N MET A 87 18.07 -4.20 14.74
CA MET A 87 18.15 -3.88 13.31
C MET A 87 17.56 -5.00 12.44
N ASN A 88 17.71 -6.25 12.92
CA ASN A 88 17.06 -7.42 12.36
C ASN A 88 15.53 -7.26 12.26
N PHE A 89 14.89 -6.57 13.20
CA PHE A 89 13.46 -6.29 13.16
C PHE A 89 13.10 -5.38 11.98
N PHE A 90 13.84 -4.30 11.73
CA PHE A 90 13.53 -3.41 10.61
C PHE A 90 13.77 -4.09 9.25
N THR A 91 14.86 -4.85 9.13
CA THR A 91 15.12 -5.69 7.94
C THR A 91 13.98 -6.69 7.75
N ALA A 92 13.61 -7.45 8.79
CA ALA A 92 12.50 -8.39 8.73
C ALA A 92 11.18 -7.70 8.35
N MET A 93 10.88 -6.55 8.94
CA MET A 93 9.68 -5.76 8.65
C MET A 93 9.65 -5.25 7.20
N SER A 94 10.79 -4.89 6.61
CA SER A 94 10.84 -4.46 5.21
C SER A 94 10.34 -5.56 4.25
N TYR A 95 10.74 -6.82 4.48
CA TYR A 95 10.28 -7.96 3.70
C TYR A 95 8.87 -8.39 4.10
N HIS A 96 8.56 -8.36 5.39
CA HIS A 96 7.25 -8.68 5.94
C HIS A 96 6.17 -7.81 5.33
N MET A 97 6.41 -6.50 5.24
CA MET A 97 5.45 -5.58 4.68
C MET A 97 5.22 -5.81 3.19
N ALA A 98 6.20 -6.30 2.43
CA ALA A 98 5.97 -6.70 1.05
C ALA A 98 4.94 -7.85 0.95
N TYR A 99 5.03 -8.87 1.81
CA TYR A 99 4.02 -9.91 1.89
C TYR A 99 2.64 -9.34 2.25
N VAL A 100 2.58 -8.47 3.26
CA VAL A 100 1.33 -7.86 3.72
C VAL A 100 0.67 -7.06 2.59
N GLN A 101 1.42 -6.21 1.90
CA GLN A 101 0.88 -5.38 0.81
C GLN A 101 0.34 -6.19 -0.38
N TYR A 102 1.05 -7.23 -0.80
CA TYR A 102 0.58 -8.12 -1.87
C TYR A 102 -0.70 -8.85 -1.43
N SER A 103 -0.72 -9.32 -0.18
CA SER A 103 -1.87 -10.01 0.40
C SER A 103 -3.09 -9.10 0.55
N THR A 104 -2.93 -7.88 1.07
CA THR A 104 -4.04 -6.93 1.25
C THR A 104 -4.60 -6.51 -0.11
N THR A 105 -3.75 -6.28 -1.11
CA THR A 105 -4.20 -5.95 -2.48
C THR A 105 -5.03 -7.09 -3.09
N ALA A 106 -4.57 -8.34 -2.94
CA ALA A 106 -5.33 -9.51 -3.37
C ALA A 106 -6.61 -9.74 -2.55
N LEU A 107 -6.61 -9.36 -1.27
CA LEU A 107 -7.77 -9.47 -0.41
C LEU A 107 -8.86 -8.46 -0.79
N ILE A 108 -8.48 -7.20 -1.06
CA ILE A 108 -9.41 -6.16 -1.54
C ILE A 108 -9.96 -6.58 -2.91
N SER A 109 -9.07 -7.05 -3.81
CA SER A 109 -9.28 -8.10 -4.82
C SER A 109 -10.59 -8.89 -4.72
N VAL A 110 -10.50 -9.90 -3.87
CA VAL A 110 -11.53 -10.91 -3.61
C VAL A 110 -12.75 -10.31 -2.93
N ASN A 111 -12.57 -9.35 -2.03
CA ASN A 111 -13.66 -8.65 -1.36
C ASN A 111 -14.57 -7.94 -2.37
N ARG A 112 -14.03 -7.24 -3.37
CA ARG A 112 -14.87 -6.61 -4.40
C ARG A 112 -15.58 -7.63 -5.27
N LEU A 113 -14.90 -8.68 -5.71
CA LEU A 113 -15.52 -9.73 -6.53
C LEU A 113 -16.67 -10.43 -5.80
N SER A 114 -16.46 -10.84 -4.55
CA SER A 114 -17.48 -11.52 -3.75
C SER A 114 -18.69 -10.61 -3.46
N VAL A 115 -18.48 -9.34 -3.12
CA VAL A 115 -19.55 -8.35 -2.93
C VAL A 115 -20.28 -8.05 -4.25
N LEU A 116 -19.59 -8.10 -5.39
CA LEU A 116 -20.18 -7.95 -6.71
C LEU A 116 -21.14 -9.11 -7.03
N TRP A 117 -20.72 -10.36 -6.78
CA TRP A 117 -21.52 -11.56 -7.00
C TRP A 117 -22.74 -11.64 -6.09
N ASN A 118 -22.58 -11.45 -4.79
CA ASN A 118 -23.70 -11.49 -3.85
C ASN A 118 -23.51 -10.50 -2.70
N TYR A 119 -23.93 -9.26 -2.94
CA TYR A 119 -23.87 -8.17 -1.97
C TYR A 119 -24.55 -8.52 -0.64
N LYS A 120 -25.74 -9.15 -0.69
CA LYS A 120 -26.54 -9.43 0.52
C LYS A 120 -25.85 -10.42 1.46
N THR A 121 -25.15 -11.41 0.91
CA THR A 121 -24.50 -12.46 1.70
C THR A 121 -23.09 -12.07 2.10
N PHE A 122 -22.27 -11.58 1.15
CA PHE A 122 -20.85 -11.36 1.41
C PHE A 122 -20.56 -10.06 2.17
N GLU A 123 -21.34 -8.99 1.99
CA GLU A 123 -21.07 -7.71 2.67
C GLU A 123 -21.12 -7.83 4.21
N PRO A 124 -22.12 -8.49 4.83
CA PRO A 124 -22.13 -8.71 6.28
C PRO A 124 -20.99 -9.60 6.76
N ILE A 125 -20.65 -10.66 6.00
CA ILE A 125 -19.56 -11.59 6.33
C ILE A 125 -18.24 -10.82 6.38
N TRP A 126 -17.93 -10.07 5.33
CA TRP A 126 -16.72 -9.25 5.30
C TRP A 126 -16.69 -8.26 6.46
N ARG A 127 -17.75 -7.50 6.68
CA ARG A 127 -17.80 -6.53 7.80
C ARG A 127 -17.52 -7.15 9.17
N LYS A 128 -18.01 -8.38 9.42
CA LYS A 128 -17.80 -9.08 10.69
C LYS A 128 -16.40 -9.68 10.81
N PHE A 129 -15.86 -10.25 9.74
CA PHE A 129 -14.60 -11.01 9.77
C PHE A 129 -13.36 -10.24 9.26
N THR A 130 -13.51 -9.02 8.71
CA THR A 130 -12.40 -8.24 8.15
C THR A 130 -11.23 -8.09 9.14
N TRP A 131 -11.49 -7.78 10.41
CA TRP A 131 -10.41 -7.62 11.40
C TRP A 131 -9.61 -8.91 11.60
N PHE A 132 -10.29 -10.06 11.69
CA PHE A 132 -9.65 -11.36 11.83
C PHE A 132 -8.82 -11.71 10.58
N ILE A 133 -9.36 -11.47 9.38
CA ILE A 133 -8.63 -11.73 8.13
C ILE A 133 -7.40 -10.83 8.03
N MET A 134 -7.52 -9.54 8.37
CA MET A 134 -6.37 -8.62 8.38
C MET A 134 -5.30 -9.04 9.39
N PHE A 135 -5.70 -9.53 10.57
CA PHE A 135 -4.77 -10.09 11.54
C PHE A 135 -4.03 -11.31 10.97
N VAL A 136 -4.73 -12.22 10.30
CA VAL A 136 -4.09 -13.37 9.63
C VAL A 136 -3.14 -12.93 8.52
N VAL A 137 -3.53 -11.94 7.70
CA VAL A 137 -2.67 -11.38 6.64
C VAL A 137 -1.39 -10.76 7.20
N PHE A 138 -1.47 -10.12 8.36
CA PHE A 138 -0.30 -9.59 9.06
C PHE A 138 0.50 -10.68 9.78
N ALA A 139 -0.14 -11.69 10.37
CA ALA A 139 0.54 -12.73 11.12
C ALA A 139 1.22 -13.77 10.22
N PHE A 140 0.59 -14.14 9.11
CA PHE A 140 1.04 -15.23 8.24
C PHE A 140 2.48 -15.06 7.72
N PRO A 141 2.93 -13.86 7.28
CA PRO A 141 4.29 -13.68 6.79
C PRO A 141 5.39 -13.90 7.84
N PHE A 142 5.07 -13.92 9.14
CA PHE A 142 6.03 -14.31 10.18
C PHE A 142 6.52 -15.76 10.01
N ALA A 143 5.73 -16.63 9.37
CA ALA A 143 6.12 -18.01 9.08
C ALA A 143 7.39 -18.11 8.21
N ASP A 144 7.69 -17.08 7.41
CA ASP A 144 8.97 -16.99 6.67
C ASP A 144 9.91 -15.93 7.25
N THR A 145 9.40 -14.72 7.51
CA THR A 145 10.24 -13.56 7.91
C THR A 145 10.93 -13.72 9.25
N HIS A 146 10.53 -14.69 10.08
CA HIS A 146 11.28 -15.06 11.29
C HIS A 146 12.74 -15.48 10.97
N ARG A 147 13.02 -15.99 9.76
CA ARG A 147 14.37 -16.37 9.32
C ARG A 147 15.33 -15.18 9.27
N CYS A 148 14.82 -13.98 8.95
CA CYS A 148 15.62 -12.76 8.91
C CYS A 148 16.21 -12.40 10.29
N PHE A 149 15.59 -12.85 11.39
CA PHE A 149 16.13 -12.62 12.74
C PHE A 149 17.40 -13.43 13.05
N LYS A 150 17.69 -14.47 12.25
CA LYS A 150 18.92 -15.29 12.42
C LYS A 150 20.17 -14.63 11.84
N TYR A 151 20.01 -13.65 10.95
CA TYR A 151 21.11 -12.97 10.29
C TYR A 151 21.33 -11.61 10.95
N SER A 152 22.58 -11.27 11.27
CA SER A 152 22.89 -9.95 11.81
C SER A 152 22.72 -8.91 10.72
N THR A 153 21.85 -7.92 10.96
CA THR A 153 21.81 -6.68 10.19
C THR A 153 22.68 -5.65 10.91
N LYS A 154 23.59 -5.02 10.19
CA LYS A 154 24.40 -3.91 10.69
C LYS A 154 24.26 -2.70 9.78
N VAL A 155 24.36 -1.51 10.36
CA VAL A 155 24.44 -0.26 9.60
C VAL A 155 25.89 -0.05 9.16
N THR A 156 26.19 -0.34 7.89
CA THR A 156 27.53 -0.22 7.33
C THR A 156 27.66 1.05 6.51
N TYR A 157 28.74 1.79 6.72
CA TYR A 157 29.10 2.93 5.89
C TYR A 157 29.82 2.45 4.63
N ASP A 158 29.33 2.86 3.47
CA ASP A 158 29.96 2.62 2.18
C ASP A 158 30.74 3.88 1.76
N SER A 159 32.07 3.75 1.70
CA SER A 159 32.97 4.83 1.32
C SER A 159 32.87 5.23 -0.15
N GLU A 160 32.40 4.34 -1.03
CA GLU A 160 32.25 4.67 -2.46
C GLU A 160 31.05 5.57 -2.71
N SER A 161 29.94 5.34 -2.00
CA SER A 161 28.72 6.12 -2.15
C SER A 161 28.60 7.30 -1.17
N ASP A 162 29.50 7.37 -0.16
CA ASP A 162 29.42 8.29 0.99
C ASP A 162 28.03 8.22 1.62
N SER A 163 27.60 7.00 1.94
CA SER A 163 26.28 6.75 2.51
C SER A 163 26.27 5.53 3.42
N TYR A 164 25.39 5.57 4.43
CA TYR A 164 25.08 4.38 5.22
C TYR A 164 24.11 3.47 4.46
N SER A 165 24.22 2.17 4.69
CA SER A 165 23.26 1.18 4.22
C SER A 165 23.05 0.10 5.26
N PHE A 166 21.87 -0.52 5.25
CA PHE A 166 21.60 -1.70 6.07
C PHE A 166 22.14 -2.93 5.34
N ALA A 167 23.25 -3.47 5.84
CA ALA A 167 23.84 -4.70 5.33
C ALA A 167 23.36 -5.88 6.18
N THR A 168 22.82 -6.89 5.52
CA THR A 168 22.49 -8.19 6.10
C THR A 168 23.43 -9.24 5.55
N GLU A 169 23.86 -10.18 6.40
CA GLU A 169 24.65 -11.34 5.97
C GLU A 169 23.85 -12.32 5.10
N MET A 170 22.53 -12.15 4.99
CA MET A 170 21.66 -13.00 4.20
C MET A 170 21.85 -12.76 2.69
N PRO A 171 22.19 -13.80 1.90
CA PRO A 171 22.27 -13.66 0.45
C PRO A 171 20.94 -13.18 -0.16
N ILE A 172 21.02 -12.36 -1.20
CA ILE A 172 19.84 -11.84 -1.92
C ILE A 172 18.91 -12.98 -2.38
N PRO A 173 19.39 -14.07 -3.01
CA PRO A 173 18.51 -15.17 -3.42
C PRO A 173 17.76 -15.81 -2.25
N ASP A 174 18.43 -16.00 -1.11
CA ASP A 174 17.84 -16.62 0.08
C ASP A 174 16.75 -15.76 0.71
N THR A 175 16.92 -14.43 0.61
CA THR A 175 15.93 -13.44 1.06
C THR A 175 14.64 -13.54 0.24
N PHE A 176 14.77 -13.75 -1.07
CA PHE A 176 13.63 -13.72 -1.99
C PHE A 176 13.08 -15.12 -2.34
N ILE A 177 13.68 -16.19 -1.82
CA ILE A 177 13.36 -17.58 -2.19
C ILE A 177 11.89 -17.94 -2.00
N TYR A 178 11.25 -17.50 -0.91
CA TYR A 178 9.82 -17.71 -0.66
C TYR A 178 8.98 -16.49 -1.03
N LEU A 179 9.56 -15.29 -0.99
CA LEU A 179 8.85 -14.05 -1.28
C LEU A 179 8.46 -13.95 -2.76
N ILE A 180 9.35 -14.29 -3.68
CA ILE A 180 9.05 -14.24 -5.12
C ILE A 180 7.93 -15.21 -5.51
N PRO A 181 7.98 -16.52 -5.17
CA PRO A 181 6.89 -17.44 -5.47
C PRO A 181 5.56 -16.95 -4.90
N PHE A 182 5.56 -16.42 -3.67
CA PHE A 182 4.37 -15.83 -3.06
C PHE A 182 3.84 -14.64 -3.87
N MET A 183 4.70 -13.66 -4.19
CA MET A 183 4.34 -12.49 -4.98
C MET A 183 3.76 -12.87 -6.35
N VAL A 184 4.35 -13.87 -7.02
CA VAL A 184 3.87 -14.37 -8.31
C VAL A 184 2.47 -14.97 -8.18
N VAL A 185 2.27 -15.92 -7.25
CA VAL A 185 0.98 -16.58 -7.03
C VAL A 185 -0.11 -15.57 -6.69
N VAL A 186 0.18 -14.64 -5.78
CA VAL A 186 -0.77 -13.63 -5.33
C VAL A 186 -1.07 -12.62 -6.44
N SER A 187 -0.09 -12.23 -7.25
CA SER A 187 -0.29 -11.32 -8.38
C SER A 187 -1.11 -11.97 -9.49
N VAL A 188 -0.83 -13.21 -9.86
CA VAL A 188 -1.63 -13.96 -10.84
C VAL A 188 -3.07 -14.10 -10.35
N SER A 189 -3.26 -14.46 -9.07
CA SER A 189 -4.59 -14.55 -8.46
C SER A 189 -5.33 -13.22 -8.51
N SER A 190 -4.64 -12.11 -8.22
CA SER A 190 -5.22 -10.76 -8.26
C SER A 190 -5.65 -10.35 -9.67
N VAL A 191 -4.84 -10.70 -10.69
CA VAL A 191 -5.19 -10.46 -12.10
C VAL A 191 -6.44 -11.26 -12.47
N LEU A 192 -6.48 -12.56 -12.15
CA LEU A 192 -7.63 -13.41 -12.44
C LEU A 192 -8.91 -12.85 -11.79
N VAL A 193 -8.84 -12.50 -10.50
CA VAL A 193 -9.96 -11.91 -9.76
C VAL A 193 -10.43 -10.58 -10.37
N ASN A 194 -9.50 -9.72 -10.81
CA ASN A 194 -9.84 -8.45 -11.46
C ASN A 194 -10.49 -8.66 -12.84
N VAL A 195 -9.99 -9.62 -13.63
CA VAL A 195 -10.60 -10.00 -14.91
C VAL A 195 -12.02 -10.53 -14.69
N THR A 196 -12.22 -11.46 -13.74
CA THR A 196 -13.53 -11.99 -13.39
C THR A 196 -14.48 -10.89 -12.88
N SER A 197 -13.97 -9.92 -12.12
CA SER A 197 -14.74 -8.76 -11.65
C SER A 197 -15.22 -7.91 -12.81
N PHE A 198 -14.36 -7.65 -13.80
CA PHE A 198 -14.72 -6.89 -14.98
C PHE A 198 -15.76 -7.60 -15.87
N VAL A 199 -15.63 -8.92 -16.05
CA VAL A 199 -16.64 -9.74 -16.74
C VAL A 199 -17.97 -9.69 -15.99
N SER A 200 -17.95 -9.93 -14.68
CA SER A 200 -19.15 -9.91 -13.83
C SER A 200 -19.86 -8.54 -13.84
N LEU A 201 -19.10 -7.44 -13.90
CA LEU A 201 -19.65 -6.08 -13.99
C LEU A 201 -20.45 -5.86 -15.29
N ARG A 202 -20.04 -6.46 -16.41
CA ARG A 202 -20.77 -6.35 -17.70
C ARG A 202 -22.17 -6.98 -17.62
N HIS A 203 -22.39 -7.92 -16.71
CA HIS A 203 -23.69 -8.56 -16.50
C HIS A 203 -24.61 -7.80 -15.53
N LEU A 204 -24.15 -6.69 -14.93
CA LEU A 204 -24.98 -5.90 -14.02
C LEU A 204 -25.99 -5.02 -14.79
N LYS A 205 -27.28 -5.30 -14.60
CA LYS A 205 -28.38 -4.55 -15.23
C LYS A 205 -28.58 -3.14 -14.67
N THR A 206 -28.10 -2.85 -13.45
CA THR A 206 -28.39 -1.59 -12.76
C THR A 206 -27.32 -0.52 -13.01
N GLN A 207 -27.66 0.54 -13.76
CA GLN A 207 -26.72 1.62 -14.11
C GLN A 207 -26.03 2.30 -12.91
N LYS A 208 -26.77 2.65 -11.85
CA LYS A 208 -26.21 3.36 -10.69
C LYS A 208 -25.18 2.51 -9.92
N ARG A 209 -25.53 1.24 -9.63
CA ARG A 209 -24.62 0.28 -8.99
C ARG A 209 -23.42 0.00 -9.90
N GLY A 210 -23.66 -0.24 -11.19
CA GLY A 210 -22.62 -0.48 -12.17
C GLY A 210 -21.57 0.63 -12.23
N LYS A 211 -21.96 1.91 -12.14
CA LYS A 211 -20.99 3.03 -12.15
C LYS A 211 -20.09 3.05 -10.91
N VAL A 212 -20.65 2.80 -9.74
CA VAL A 212 -19.88 2.78 -8.48
C VAL A 212 -18.93 1.58 -8.45
N GLU A 213 -19.42 0.39 -8.81
CA GLU A 213 -18.59 -0.82 -8.87
C GLU A 213 -17.51 -0.70 -9.95
N LYS A 214 -17.82 -0.10 -11.10
CA LYS A 214 -16.81 0.19 -12.13
C LYS A 214 -15.65 1.01 -11.59
N ASN A 215 -15.94 2.05 -10.82
CA ASN A 215 -14.91 2.89 -10.21
C ASN A 215 -14.03 2.10 -9.24
N PHE A 216 -14.62 1.24 -8.39
CA PHE A 216 -13.83 0.39 -7.50
C PHE A 216 -12.98 -0.65 -8.25
N ILE A 217 -13.54 -1.30 -9.28
CA ILE A 217 -12.79 -2.25 -10.12
C ILE A 217 -11.64 -1.53 -10.85
N SER A 218 -11.86 -0.29 -11.32
CA SER A 218 -10.78 0.51 -11.92
C SER A 218 -9.66 0.83 -10.94
N ILE A 219 -9.98 1.18 -9.68
CA ILE A 219 -8.98 1.39 -8.63
C ILE A 219 -8.13 0.11 -8.48
N MET A 220 -8.77 -1.05 -8.35
CA MET A 220 -8.05 -2.32 -8.15
C MET A 220 -7.25 -2.77 -9.36
N ALA A 221 -7.74 -2.54 -10.57
CA ALA A 221 -7.00 -2.84 -11.79
C ALA A 221 -5.69 -2.03 -11.84
N ILE A 222 -5.73 -0.75 -11.46
CA ILE A 222 -4.52 0.09 -11.39
C ILE A 222 -3.58 -0.44 -10.30
N THR A 223 -4.07 -0.70 -9.08
CA THR A 223 -3.23 -1.25 -8.00
C THR A 223 -2.61 -2.59 -8.38
N CYS A 224 -3.36 -3.47 -9.04
CA CYS A 224 -2.88 -4.75 -9.55
C CYS A 224 -1.78 -4.58 -10.62
N ALA A 225 -1.88 -3.56 -11.48
CA ALA A 225 -0.85 -3.25 -12.45
C ALA A 225 0.47 -2.81 -11.79
N VAL A 226 0.39 -1.97 -10.74
CA VAL A 226 1.58 -1.59 -9.95
C VAL A 226 2.15 -2.80 -9.22
N GLN A 227 1.30 -3.70 -8.71
CA GLN A 227 1.72 -4.95 -8.06
C GLN A 227 2.47 -5.89 -9.01
N LEU A 228 2.00 -6.02 -10.26
CA LEU A 228 2.71 -6.76 -11.30
C LEU A 228 4.08 -6.13 -11.60
N LEU A 229 4.15 -4.79 -11.70
CA LEU A 229 5.41 -4.09 -11.91
C LEU A 229 6.42 -4.37 -10.79
N GLY A 230 5.97 -4.30 -9.52
CA GLY A 230 6.81 -4.64 -8.37
C GLY A 230 7.27 -6.10 -8.37
N CYS A 231 6.42 -7.01 -8.83
CA CYS A 231 6.74 -8.44 -8.95
C CYS A 231 7.81 -8.66 -10.02
N VAL A 232 7.63 -8.07 -11.21
CA VAL A 232 8.59 -8.18 -12.32
C VAL A 232 9.95 -7.61 -11.94
N LEU A 233 10.00 -6.45 -11.28
CA LEU A 233 11.26 -5.86 -10.82
C LEU A 233 11.97 -6.73 -9.78
N SER A 234 11.22 -7.36 -8.87
CA SER A 234 11.79 -8.24 -7.86
C SER A 234 12.36 -9.52 -8.47
N VAL A 235 11.66 -10.11 -9.45
CA VAL A 235 12.16 -11.25 -10.23
C VAL A 235 13.42 -10.87 -11.01
N ALA A 236 13.40 -9.73 -11.71
CA ALA A 236 14.55 -9.24 -12.46
C ALA A 236 15.77 -8.99 -11.56
N ARG A 237 15.57 -8.46 -10.35
CA ARG A 237 16.66 -8.23 -9.39
C ARG A 237 17.35 -9.52 -8.97
N VAL A 238 16.59 -10.59 -8.74
CA VAL A 238 17.15 -11.90 -8.38
C VAL A 238 17.83 -12.55 -9.58
N TYR A 239 17.21 -12.49 -10.76
CA TYR A 239 17.79 -13.04 -11.99
C TYR A 239 19.12 -12.38 -12.37
N PHE A 240 19.24 -11.07 -12.15
CA PHE A 240 20.45 -10.30 -12.45
C PHE A 240 21.33 -10.03 -11.22
N SER A 241 21.22 -10.82 -10.14
CA SER A 241 21.88 -10.54 -8.86
C SER A 241 23.41 -10.40 -8.95
N ALA A 242 24.05 -11.06 -9.91
CA ALA A 242 25.49 -10.97 -10.16
C ALA A 242 25.92 -9.76 -11.01
N ASN A 243 24.97 -9.08 -11.66
CA ASN A 243 25.25 -7.97 -12.56
C ASN A 243 25.07 -6.63 -11.83
N ARG A 244 25.81 -5.59 -12.26
CA ARG A 244 25.62 -4.21 -11.80
C ARG A 244 24.18 -3.69 -11.97
N ILE A 245 23.42 -4.30 -12.89
CA ILE A 245 21.99 -4.03 -13.11
C ILE A 245 21.17 -4.24 -11.82
N ALA A 246 21.53 -5.18 -10.95
CA ALA A 246 20.82 -5.41 -9.69
C ALA A 246 20.85 -4.18 -8.77
N ALA A 247 21.96 -3.43 -8.74
CA ALA A 247 22.07 -2.19 -7.97
C ALA A 247 21.16 -1.10 -8.55
N THR A 248 21.12 -0.96 -9.88
CA THR A 248 20.19 -0.05 -10.55
C THR A 248 18.74 -0.41 -10.24
N LEU A 249 18.36 -1.69 -10.33
CA LEU A 249 17.01 -2.16 -9.98
C LEU A 249 16.68 -1.90 -8.50
N ALA A 250 17.65 -2.06 -7.59
CA ALA A 250 17.50 -1.72 -6.18
C ALA A 250 17.17 -0.24 -5.94
N SER A 251 17.71 0.67 -6.76
CA SER A 251 17.39 2.11 -6.68
C SER A 251 15.96 2.45 -7.12
N PHE A 252 15.35 1.64 -7.99
CA PHE A 252 13.97 1.83 -8.47
C PHE A 252 12.91 1.21 -7.56
N LEU A 253 13.25 0.16 -6.82
CA LEU A 253 12.35 -0.57 -5.91
C LEU A 253 11.61 0.35 -4.91
N PRO A 254 12.25 1.33 -4.25
CA PRO A 254 11.54 2.26 -3.37
C PRO A 254 10.43 3.04 -4.07
N PHE A 255 10.61 3.42 -5.34
CA PHE A 255 9.59 4.17 -6.07
C PHE A 255 8.39 3.30 -6.45
N VAL A 256 8.62 2.03 -6.80
CA VAL A 256 7.52 1.10 -7.09
C VAL A 256 6.80 0.69 -5.81
N SER A 257 7.53 0.50 -4.71
CA SER A 257 6.96 0.33 -3.37
C SER A 257 6.11 1.54 -2.96
N ASP A 258 6.54 2.75 -3.28
CA ASP A 258 5.75 3.96 -3.07
C ASP A 258 4.49 3.98 -3.95
N GLY A 259 4.61 3.56 -5.21
CA GLY A 259 3.45 3.35 -6.07
C GLY A 259 2.44 2.37 -5.46
N LEU A 260 2.92 1.33 -4.77
CA LEU A 260 2.07 0.36 -4.06
C LEU A 260 1.56 0.83 -2.71
N THR A 261 2.22 1.77 -2.04
CA THR A 261 1.78 2.25 -0.72
C THR A 261 0.92 3.49 -0.80
N LEU A 262 1.28 4.45 -1.67
CA LEU A 262 0.81 5.83 -1.64
C LEU A 262 -0.26 6.18 -2.69
N VAL A 263 -0.49 5.32 -3.68
CA VAL A 263 -1.41 5.61 -4.80
C VAL A 263 -2.88 5.50 -4.40
N GLN A 264 -3.21 4.64 -3.43
CA GLN A 264 -4.57 4.31 -3.00
C GLN A 264 -5.45 5.52 -2.66
N PRO A 265 -5.02 6.49 -1.83
CA PRO A 265 -5.84 7.66 -1.51
C PRO A 265 -6.11 8.52 -2.74
N TRP A 266 -5.13 8.65 -3.65
CA TRP A 266 -5.31 9.36 -4.91
C TRP A 266 -6.35 8.69 -5.79
N LEU A 267 -6.24 7.37 -5.97
CA LEU A 267 -7.22 6.60 -6.73
C LEU A 267 -8.61 6.75 -6.12
N LEU A 268 -8.74 6.64 -4.80
CA LEU A 268 -10.03 6.78 -4.13
C LEU A 268 -10.64 8.17 -4.34
N VAL A 269 -9.85 9.23 -4.24
CA VAL A 269 -10.31 10.61 -4.44
C VAL A 269 -10.68 10.86 -5.90
N VAL A 270 -9.89 10.38 -6.86
CA VAL A 270 -10.17 10.53 -8.29
C VAL A 270 -11.46 9.81 -8.68
N PHE A 271 -11.59 8.55 -8.28
CA PHE A 271 -12.70 7.69 -8.71
C PHE A 271 -13.96 7.81 -7.83
N SER A 272 -13.89 8.35 -6.59
CA SER A 272 -15.06 8.54 -5.71
C SER A 272 -15.46 10.00 -5.57
N SER A 273 -16.55 10.39 -6.24
CA SER A 273 -17.17 11.71 -6.06
C SER A 273 -17.68 11.93 -4.63
N THR A 274 -18.19 10.87 -4.00
CA THR A 274 -18.64 10.89 -2.60
C THR A 274 -17.48 11.20 -1.65
N MET A 275 -16.31 10.60 -1.86
CA MET A 275 -15.12 10.87 -1.05
C MET A 275 -14.69 12.33 -1.18
N ARG A 276 -14.57 12.85 -2.40
CA ARG A 276 -14.25 14.27 -2.66
C ARG A 276 -15.19 15.23 -1.95
N ARG A 277 -16.50 14.96 -2.01
CA ARG A 277 -17.51 15.79 -1.35
C ARG A 277 -17.35 15.77 0.17
N ARG A 278 -17.12 14.60 0.77
CA ARG A 278 -16.94 14.48 2.23
C ARG A 278 -15.62 15.11 2.70
N ILE A 279 -14.53 14.98 1.94
CA ILE A 279 -13.27 15.67 2.24
C ILE A 279 -13.47 17.19 2.23
N LYS A 280 -14.13 17.75 1.20
CA LYS A 280 -14.45 19.19 1.15
C LYS A 280 -15.30 19.65 2.34
N GLN A 281 -16.25 18.83 2.78
CA GLN A 281 -17.06 19.12 3.97
C GLN A 281 -16.22 19.08 5.25
N VAL A 282 -15.33 18.10 5.40
CA VAL A 282 -14.45 17.96 6.58
C VAL A 282 -13.42 19.09 6.66
N LEU A 283 -12.91 19.55 5.52
CA LEU A 283 -11.99 20.69 5.42
C LEU A 283 -12.67 22.06 5.48
N GLY A 284 -14.01 22.11 5.63
CA GLY A 284 -14.75 23.37 5.77
C GLY A 284 -15.07 24.12 4.47
N TYR A 285 -14.74 23.57 3.29
CA TYR A 285 -14.99 24.21 2.00
C TYR A 285 -16.46 24.13 1.52
N GLN A 286 -17.35 23.38 2.19
CA GLN A 286 -18.78 23.34 1.87
C GLN A 286 -19.65 23.38 3.14
N GLN A 287 -20.11 24.58 3.50
CA GLN A 287 -21.31 24.78 4.33
C GLN A 287 -22.56 24.63 3.44
N GLY A 288 -23.50 23.77 3.85
CA GLY A 288 -24.92 23.92 3.52
C GLY A 288 -25.34 23.97 2.05
N SER A 289 -25.44 22.80 1.41
CA SER A 289 -26.59 22.58 0.52
C SER A 289 -27.27 21.28 0.96
N GLN A 290 -27.97 21.37 2.10
CA GLN A 290 -29.15 20.54 2.25
C GLN A 290 -30.11 21.03 1.17
N GLY A 291 -30.14 20.32 0.04
CA GLY A 291 -31.24 20.46 -0.90
C GLY A 291 -32.50 20.18 -0.13
N THR A 292 -33.32 21.22 0.02
CA THR A 292 -34.72 21.16 0.40
C THR A 292 -35.34 19.98 -0.36
N PHE A 293 -35.65 18.89 0.34
CA PHE A 293 -36.61 17.94 -0.18
C PHE A 293 -37.94 18.70 -0.24
N VAL A 294 -38.23 19.28 -1.39
CA VAL A 294 -39.58 19.70 -1.74
C VAL A 294 -40.37 18.40 -1.87
N ILE A 295 -41.05 18.04 -0.79
CA ILE A 295 -42.18 17.12 -0.85
C ILE A 295 -43.28 17.89 -1.59
N VAL A 296 -43.34 17.70 -2.91
CA VAL A 296 -44.50 18.09 -3.70
C VAL A 296 -45.65 17.19 -3.22
N ARG A 297 -46.46 17.69 -2.29
CA ARG A 297 -47.81 17.14 -2.09
C ARG A 297 -48.59 17.44 -3.37
N SER A 298 -48.94 16.41 -4.11
CA SER A 298 -49.96 16.49 -5.14
C SER A 298 -51.26 16.93 -4.47
N VAL A 299 -51.68 18.15 -4.75
CA VAL A 299 -53.07 18.56 -4.55
C VAL A 299 -53.77 18.17 -5.85
N THR A 300 -54.50 17.07 -5.82
CA THR A 300 -55.49 16.69 -6.82
C THR A 300 -56.81 16.55 -6.08
N ASN A 301 -57.73 17.45 -6.43
CA ASN A 301 -59.09 17.71 -5.92
C ASN A 301 -59.19 18.48 -4.60
#